data_AF-A0A932ZUF5-F1
#
_entry.id   AF-A0A932ZUF5-F1
#
_cell.length_a   1.000
_cell.length_b   1.000
_cell.length_c   1.000
_cell.angle_alpha   90.00
_cell.angle_beta   90.00
_cell.angle_gamma   90.00
#
_symmetry.space_group_name_H-M   'P 1'
#
loop_
_entity.id
_entity.type
_entity.pdbx_description
1 polymer ?
#
loop_
_entity_poly.entity_id
_entity_poly.type
_entity_poly.pdbx_seq_one_letter_code
_entity_poly.pdbx_strand_id
1 'polypeptide(L)'
;VQSRRARDAKSAERAASFLDGNDPKIAALRSSLEEAAGDLRPLVLAGERGTGKRHLAQVLHNRDVTREGPFASLHCRSLASPKRKGDFQASLRRLLPQDGSGTVYLDGWEQAPEEERAGVLDALAAWTRDSHRLIVAIDEDGGEAGPLADQAAERLLARKLRLPPLRERRGDILSLASSFLAAAAREGARDKEFGEDALAAVYQYDWLGNVAELKGAVTRAAFSAPGRMVRAEHLPALLNRGSFETDGSRAADFKEARDEWERKFLSLHLIHHQWNVAATAQAIGLTPASLGRMLKRHGIEPPAPVRRSAPEGTQRTISRSLVLYGRGLHSGLKTGLIIEPLPPNSGIRFGSLTTSDTVAARAEIVDNTNHATNLRNGPVVARTIEHLMSALHAHGVTNLLVKIGEEVPVMDGSSVEFCRLLEEAGLEEQGAGAAPLALDRTYEVGEPGSPEGYLRAEPADELTVSYLLDLPKPVGRQSYRYHHTGPESFLTEIAQARTFSFIWEMENLERMGLGEGGRWGNFILVDKERVVNTELRFPDEFVRHKILDLMGDLYLLGRPLRARVTAERTGHRHNVALVRLLTEALL
;
A
#
# COMPACT_ATOMS: atom_id res chain seq x y z
N VAL A 1 -5.52 -19.50 31.69
CA VAL A 1 -4.29 -20.34 31.55
C VAL A 1 -4.41 -21.33 30.38
N GLN A 2 -5.48 -22.13 30.28
CA GLN A 2 -5.69 -23.06 29.14
C GLN A 2 -5.83 -22.37 27.76
N SER A 3 -6.48 -21.20 27.69
CA SER A 3 -6.60 -20.42 26.43
C SER A 3 -5.31 -19.74 25.97
N ARG A 4 -4.39 -19.44 26.91
CA ARG A 4 -3.04 -18.92 26.63
C ARG A 4 -2.13 -20.04 26.11
N ARG A 5 -2.07 -21.18 26.82
CA ARG A 5 -1.34 -22.38 26.38
C ARG A 5 -1.75 -22.88 24.99
N ALA A 6 -3.04 -22.82 24.64
CA ALA A 6 -3.52 -23.19 23.31
C ALA A 6 -3.15 -22.18 22.20
N ARG A 7 -3.01 -20.89 22.53
CA ARG A 7 -2.49 -19.84 21.62
C ARG A 7 -0.97 -19.97 21.44
N ASP A 8 -0.25 -20.25 22.52
CA ASP A 8 1.20 -20.41 22.52
C ASP A 8 1.63 -21.69 21.77
N ALA A 9 0.88 -22.79 21.91
CA ALA A 9 1.10 -24.02 21.14
C ALA A 9 0.84 -23.85 19.63
N LYS A 10 -0.23 -23.14 19.24
CA LYS A 10 -0.50 -22.79 17.82
C LYS A 10 0.54 -21.81 17.25
N SER A 11 1.07 -20.91 18.09
CA SER A 11 2.17 -20.01 17.72
C SER A 11 3.47 -20.79 17.51
N ALA A 12 3.74 -21.80 18.36
CA ALA A 12 4.91 -22.65 18.25
C ALA A 12 4.93 -23.56 17.02
N GLU A 13 3.78 -24.15 16.69
CA GLU A 13 3.60 -24.98 15.48
C GLU A 13 3.72 -24.14 14.19
N ARG A 14 3.22 -22.90 14.20
CA ARG A 14 3.38 -21.92 13.10
C ARG A 14 4.80 -21.37 12.98
N ALA A 15 5.56 -21.33 14.07
CA ALA A 15 6.95 -20.87 14.07
C ALA A 15 7.91 -21.95 13.56
N ALA A 16 7.64 -23.23 13.85
CA ALA A 16 8.48 -24.35 13.41
C ALA A 16 8.62 -24.42 11.87
N SER A 17 7.54 -24.15 11.13
CA SER A 17 7.56 -24.18 9.65
C SER A 17 8.41 -23.12 8.98
N PHE A 18 8.87 -22.10 9.73
CA PHE A 18 9.78 -21.07 9.24
C PHE A 18 11.21 -21.59 9.00
N LEU A 19 11.60 -22.69 9.65
CA LEU A 19 12.93 -23.28 9.52
C LEU A 19 12.94 -24.59 8.73
N ASP A 20 11.82 -25.00 8.14
CA ASP A 20 11.70 -26.31 7.46
C ASP A 20 12.30 -26.31 6.04
N GLY A 21 12.79 -25.15 5.56
CA GLY A 21 13.51 -25.05 4.30
C GLY A 21 14.79 -25.89 4.25
N ASN A 22 15.10 -26.41 3.07
CA ASN A 22 16.31 -27.22 2.81
C ASN A 22 17.49 -26.38 2.29
N ASP A 23 17.38 -25.05 2.29
CA ASP A 23 18.48 -24.17 1.89
C ASP A 23 19.68 -24.32 2.85
N PRO A 24 20.92 -24.49 2.34
CA PRO A 24 22.11 -24.66 3.19
C PRO A 24 22.30 -23.54 4.22
N LYS A 25 21.90 -22.30 3.91
CA LYS A 25 21.98 -21.18 4.85
C LYS A 25 20.96 -21.31 5.98
N ILE A 26 19.79 -21.89 5.71
CA ILE A 26 18.77 -22.20 6.73
C ILE A 26 19.19 -23.39 7.58
N ALA A 27 19.81 -24.41 6.99
CA ALA A 27 20.38 -25.53 7.76
C ALA A 27 21.47 -25.06 8.73
N ALA A 28 22.37 -24.18 8.28
CA ALA A 28 23.39 -23.57 9.13
C ALA A 28 22.78 -22.71 10.25
N LEU A 29 21.73 -21.92 9.93
CA LEU A 29 20.99 -21.13 10.91
C LEU A 29 20.30 -22.01 11.96
N ARG A 30 19.74 -23.16 11.55
CA ARG A 30 19.11 -24.14 12.45
C ARG A 30 20.11 -24.71 13.45
N SER A 31 21.29 -25.15 12.97
CA SER A 31 22.38 -25.61 13.84
C SER A 31 22.82 -24.52 14.83
N SER A 32 22.96 -23.28 14.34
CA SER A 32 23.36 -22.14 15.18
C SER A 32 22.32 -21.81 16.25
N LEU A 33 21.03 -22.00 15.96
CA LEU A 33 19.94 -21.82 16.91
C LEU A 33 19.85 -22.94 17.95
N GLU A 34 20.12 -24.19 17.56
CA GLU A 34 20.15 -25.32 18.49
C GLU A 34 21.26 -25.13 19.53
N GLU A 35 22.44 -24.70 19.08
CA GLU A 35 23.52 -24.30 19.98
C GLU A 35 23.15 -23.10 20.87
N ALA A 36 22.38 -22.14 20.35
CA ALA A 36 21.93 -20.97 21.13
C ALA A 36 20.81 -21.31 22.14
N ALA A 37 20.00 -22.33 21.88
CA ALA A 37 18.92 -22.75 22.76
C ALA A 37 19.42 -23.34 24.09
N GLY A 38 20.63 -23.91 24.10
CA GLY A 38 21.27 -24.47 25.29
C GLY A 38 21.87 -23.44 26.25
N ASP A 39 21.87 -22.15 25.90
CA ASP A 39 22.60 -21.11 26.63
C ASP A 39 21.82 -19.78 26.68
N LEU A 40 21.62 -19.23 27.89
CA LEU A 40 20.88 -17.98 28.13
C LEU A 40 21.63 -16.70 27.74
N ARG A 41 22.83 -16.79 27.16
CA ARG A 41 23.52 -15.63 26.57
C ARG A 41 22.56 -14.83 25.67
N PRO A 42 22.59 -13.48 25.76
CA PRO A 42 21.77 -12.64 24.89
C PRO A 42 22.02 -12.96 23.41
N LEU A 43 21.00 -12.75 22.59
CA LEU A 43 21.08 -13.01 21.16
C LEU A 43 20.78 -11.73 20.38
N VAL A 44 21.67 -11.37 19.47
CA VAL A 44 21.44 -10.32 18.47
C VAL A 44 21.05 -10.99 17.16
N LEU A 45 19.83 -10.75 16.69
CA LEU A 45 19.34 -11.17 15.38
C LEU A 45 19.48 -10.02 14.40
N ALA A 46 20.39 -10.15 13.44
CA ALA A 46 20.67 -9.13 12.44
C ALA A 46 20.22 -9.57 11.04
N GLY A 47 19.70 -8.66 10.24
CA GLY A 47 19.35 -8.93 8.84
C GLY A 47 18.38 -7.89 8.30
N GLU A 48 18.12 -7.92 7.00
CA GLU A 48 17.20 -6.95 6.37
C GLU A 48 15.79 -7.00 6.96
N ARG A 49 15.05 -5.90 6.81
CA ARG A 49 13.67 -5.83 7.24
C ARG A 49 12.83 -6.91 6.54
N GLY A 50 11.91 -7.51 7.28
CA GLY A 50 11.02 -8.57 6.76
C GLY A 50 11.65 -9.96 6.61
N THR A 51 12.91 -10.18 7.01
CA THR A 51 13.58 -11.49 6.96
C THR A 51 12.98 -12.55 7.88
N GLY A 52 12.15 -12.16 8.86
CA GLY A 52 11.49 -13.09 9.79
C GLY A 52 12.16 -13.22 11.16
N LYS A 53 12.99 -12.26 11.57
CA LYS A 53 13.69 -12.23 12.88
C LYS A 53 12.78 -12.55 14.07
N ARG A 54 11.57 -11.98 14.13
CA ARG A 54 10.59 -12.28 15.20
C ARG A 54 10.13 -13.73 15.22
N HIS A 55 9.91 -14.33 14.05
CA HIS A 55 9.52 -15.75 13.97
C HIS A 55 10.67 -16.63 14.46
N LEU A 56 11.91 -16.29 14.07
CA LEU A 56 13.10 -16.98 14.55
C LEU A 56 13.26 -16.90 16.08
N ALA A 57 13.03 -15.71 16.65
CA ALA A 57 13.05 -15.50 18.10
C ALA A 57 11.99 -16.34 18.82
N GLN A 58 10.80 -16.48 18.23
CA GLN A 58 9.74 -17.34 18.76
C GLN A 58 10.11 -18.82 18.67
N VAL A 59 10.73 -19.28 17.57
CA VAL A 59 11.24 -20.66 17.44
C VAL A 59 12.25 -20.94 18.53
N LEU A 60 13.20 -20.02 18.74
CA LEU A 60 14.20 -20.17 19.79
C LEU A 60 13.56 -20.27 21.17
N HIS A 61 12.64 -19.36 21.51
CA HIS A 61 11.93 -19.38 22.78
C HIS A 61 11.26 -20.74 23.05
N ASN A 62 10.64 -21.35 22.05
CA ASN A 62 9.96 -22.65 22.21
C ASN A 62 10.92 -23.83 22.43
N ARG A 63 12.20 -23.68 22.05
CA ARG A 63 13.26 -24.68 22.19
C ARG A 63 14.20 -24.42 23.38
N ASP A 64 14.11 -23.21 23.94
CA ASP A 64 14.95 -22.72 25.02
C ASP A 64 14.50 -23.25 26.39
N VAL A 65 15.39 -23.19 27.37
CA VAL A 65 15.09 -23.49 28.78
C VAL A 65 14.03 -22.55 29.36
N THR A 66 13.82 -21.38 28.74
CA THR A 66 12.80 -20.39 29.17
C THR A 66 11.41 -20.60 28.59
N ARG A 67 11.17 -21.67 27.82
CA ARG A 67 9.92 -21.96 27.09
C ARG A 67 8.65 -22.03 27.94
N GLU A 68 8.76 -22.35 29.23
CA GLU A 68 7.62 -22.38 30.17
C GLU A 68 7.19 -20.96 30.59
N GLY A 69 8.02 -19.98 30.28
CA GLY A 69 7.83 -18.56 30.53
C GLY A 69 7.12 -17.80 29.42
N PRO A 70 6.73 -16.54 29.64
CA PRO A 70 6.14 -15.71 28.58
C PRO A 70 7.19 -15.25 27.56
N PHE A 71 6.74 -15.10 26.31
CA PHE A 71 7.45 -14.37 25.26
C PHE A 71 6.95 -12.92 25.22
N ALA A 72 7.74 -11.98 25.72
CA ALA A 72 7.42 -10.55 25.78
C ALA A 72 8.11 -9.80 24.63
N SER A 73 7.31 -9.21 23.73
CA SER A 73 7.81 -8.41 22.60
C SER A 73 7.70 -6.92 22.91
N LEU A 74 8.77 -6.15 22.69
CA LEU A 74 8.80 -4.70 22.92
C LEU A 74 9.50 -3.97 21.78
N HIS A 75 8.95 -2.83 21.40
CA HIS A 75 9.57 -1.93 20.45
C HIS A 75 10.45 -0.92 21.19
N CYS A 76 11.71 -0.75 20.80
CA CYS A 76 12.68 0.13 21.49
C CYS A 76 12.17 1.57 21.63
N ARG A 77 11.39 2.07 20.68
CA ARG A 77 10.76 3.40 20.77
C ARG A 77 9.71 3.52 21.89
N SER A 78 9.03 2.44 22.27
CA SER A 78 8.12 2.44 23.42
C SER A 78 8.87 2.59 24.76
N LEU A 79 10.19 2.47 24.72
CA LEU A 79 11.11 2.61 25.84
C LEU A 79 11.78 4.00 25.87
N ALA A 80 11.52 4.85 24.85
CA ALA A 80 12.09 6.20 24.68
C ALA A 80 11.38 7.23 25.57
N SER A 81 11.57 7.09 26.87
CA SER A 81 11.61 8.18 27.87
C SER A 81 12.32 7.69 29.15
N PRO A 82 13.54 7.10 29.07
CA PRO A 82 14.19 6.59 30.26
C PRO A 82 14.98 7.72 30.91
N LYS A 83 14.31 8.61 31.66
CA LYS A 83 15.04 9.60 32.47
C LYS A 83 15.91 8.93 33.55
N ARG A 84 15.70 7.64 33.88
CA ARG A 84 16.54 6.86 34.81
C ARG A 84 16.59 5.37 34.43
N LYS A 85 17.78 4.75 34.58
CA LYS A 85 18.05 3.30 34.47
C LYS A 85 17.05 2.42 35.26
N GLY A 86 16.52 2.93 36.38
CA GLY A 86 15.55 2.25 37.23
C GLY A 86 14.16 2.07 36.61
N ASP A 87 13.67 3.04 35.83
CA ASP A 87 12.32 2.99 35.23
C ASP A 87 12.23 1.96 34.11
N PHE A 88 13.35 1.79 33.39
CA PHE A 88 13.50 0.77 32.35
C PHE A 88 13.48 -0.65 32.94
N GLN A 89 14.29 -0.89 33.98
CA GLN A 89 14.30 -2.18 34.66
C GLN A 89 12.96 -2.49 35.34
N ALA A 90 12.26 -1.49 35.86
CA ALA A 90 10.91 -1.64 36.40
C ALA A 90 9.89 -2.03 35.31
N SER A 91 10.02 -1.48 34.10
CA SER A 91 9.15 -1.82 32.97
C SER A 91 9.38 -3.25 32.48
N LEU A 92 10.63 -3.70 32.39
CA LEU A 92 10.97 -5.09 32.08
C LEU A 92 10.42 -6.06 33.14
N ARG A 93 10.55 -5.72 34.44
CA ARG A 93 10.01 -6.51 35.56
C ARG A 93 8.48 -6.59 35.62
N ARG A 94 7.75 -5.70 34.94
CA ARG A 94 6.28 -5.78 34.83
C ARG A 94 5.83 -6.76 33.75
N LEU A 95 6.69 -7.02 32.76
CA LEU A 95 6.38 -7.86 31.60
C LEU A 95 6.74 -9.32 31.81
N LEU A 96 7.65 -9.60 32.75
CA LEU A 96 8.10 -10.93 33.13
C LEU A 96 7.79 -11.20 34.62
N PRO A 97 7.39 -12.43 35.01
CA PRO A 97 7.21 -12.77 36.42
C PRO A 97 8.54 -12.66 37.17
N GLN A 98 8.57 -12.08 38.38
CA GLN A 98 9.82 -11.91 39.14
C GLN A 98 10.52 -13.23 39.51
N ASP A 99 9.75 -14.32 39.57
CA ASP A 99 10.21 -15.65 40.00
C ASP A 99 10.17 -16.68 38.86
N GLY A 100 9.94 -16.23 37.61
CA GLY A 100 9.68 -17.10 36.46
C GLY A 100 10.73 -16.99 35.36
N SER A 101 10.83 -18.02 34.52
CA SER A 101 11.59 -17.94 33.28
C SER A 101 10.82 -17.16 32.21
N GLY A 102 11.49 -16.65 31.17
CA GLY A 102 10.82 -16.06 30.01
C GLY A 102 11.79 -15.49 28.96
N THR A 103 11.26 -15.06 27.81
CA THR A 103 12.05 -14.44 26.74
C THR A 103 11.57 -13.01 26.49
N VAL A 104 12.50 -12.06 26.43
CA VAL A 104 12.27 -10.69 25.98
C VAL A 104 12.81 -10.55 24.56
N TYR A 105 11.95 -10.13 23.64
CA TYR A 105 12.28 -9.79 22.27
C TYR A 105 12.16 -8.28 22.09
N LEU A 106 13.27 -7.64 21.71
CA LEU A 106 13.34 -6.21 21.42
C LEU A 106 13.46 -5.98 19.91
N ASP A 107 12.58 -5.17 19.32
CA ASP A 107 12.67 -4.73 17.92
C ASP A 107 12.76 -3.21 17.78
N GLY A 108 13.10 -2.73 16.59
CA GLY A 108 13.18 -1.29 16.30
C GLY A 108 14.41 -0.61 16.91
N TRP A 109 15.51 -1.34 17.11
CA TRP A 109 16.74 -0.83 17.73
C TRP A 109 17.33 0.34 16.94
N GLU A 110 17.38 0.19 15.62
CA GLU A 110 17.84 1.20 14.66
C GLU A 110 17.03 2.51 14.73
N GLN A 111 15.80 2.46 15.24
CA GLN A 111 14.91 3.61 15.36
C GLN A 111 15.02 4.34 16.71
N ALA A 112 15.80 3.81 17.67
CA ALA A 112 16.08 4.48 18.92
C ALA A 112 16.99 5.71 18.68
N PRO A 113 16.77 6.86 19.35
CA PRO A 113 17.67 8.01 19.27
C PRO A 113 19.10 7.65 19.66
N GLU A 114 20.11 8.15 18.95
CA GLU A 114 21.52 7.80 19.16
C GLU A 114 21.99 8.07 20.60
N GLU A 115 21.57 9.20 21.17
CA GLU A 115 21.85 9.61 22.55
C GLU A 115 21.27 8.64 23.61
N GLU A 116 20.20 7.92 23.28
CA GLU A 116 19.52 6.99 24.21
C GLU A 116 19.99 5.54 24.05
N ARG A 117 20.59 5.18 22.91
CA ARG A 117 21.03 3.80 22.60
C ARG A 117 22.02 3.28 23.65
N ALA A 118 23.07 4.04 23.95
CA ALA A 118 24.08 3.60 24.93
C ALA A 118 23.46 3.32 26.31
N GLY A 119 22.55 4.19 26.77
CA GLY A 119 21.86 4.03 28.05
C GLY A 119 20.93 2.80 28.10
N VAL A 120 20.25 2.48 27.00
CA VAL A 120 19.41 1.28 26.90
C VAL A 120 20.25 0.01 26.89
N LEU A 121 21.36 -0.02 26.14
CA LEU A 121 22.28 -1.17 26.17
C LEU A 121 22.89 -1.36 27.56
N ASP A 122 23.27 -0.29 28.26
CA ASP A 122 23.82 -0.38 29.61
C ASP A 122 22.78 -0.83 30.64
N ALA A 123 21.51 -0.45 30.45
CA ALA A 123 20.40 -0.91 31.28
C ALA A 123 20.08 -2.39 31.04
N LEU A 124 20.12 -2.83 29.78
CA LEU A 124 19.97 -4.23 29.37
C LEU A 124 21.16 -5.09 29.80
N ALA A 125 22.38 -4.57 29.71
CA ALA A 125 23.61 -5.20 30.17
C ALA A 125 23.58 -5.48 31.68
N ALA A 126 23.07 -4.51 32.44
CA ALA A 126 22.96 -4.58 33.90
C ALA A 126 21.69 -5.29 34.40
N TRP A 127 20.81 -5.76 33.51
CA TRP A 127 19.62 -6.53 33.89
C TRP A 127 20.02 -7.99 34.14
N THR A 128 19.57 -8.55 35.28
CA THR A 128 19.83 -9.94 35.67
C THR A 128 19.07 -10.92 34.78
N ARG A 129 19.81 -11.87 34.20
CA ARG A 129 19.32 -12.79 33.15
C ARG A 129 19.31 -14.25 33.57
N ASP A 130 19.54 -14.53 34.85
CA ASP A 130 19.76 -15.88 35.39
C ASP A 130 18.59 -16.85 35.12
N SER A 131 17.42 -16.34 34.72
CA SER A 131 16.26 -17.12 34.29
C SER A 131 15.59 -16.58 33.01
N HIS A 132 16.15 -15.56 32.36
CA HIS A 132 15.49 -14.84 31.27
C HIS A 132 16.37 -14.72 30.02
N ARG A 133 15.81 -15.03 28.85
CA ARG A 133 16.48 -14.82 27.57
C ARG A 133 16.22 -13.40 27.06
N LEU A 134 17.27 -12.76 26.56
CA LEU A 134 17.17 -11.48 25.84
C LEU A 134 17.51 -11.70 24.36
N ILE A 135 16.61 -11.26 23.47
CA ILE A 135 16.80 -11.26 22.02
C ILE A 135 16.63 -9.82 21.52
N VAL A 136 17.62 -9.29 20.80
CA VAL A 136 17.58 -7.97 20.17
C VAL A 136 17.59 -8.14 18.66
N ALA A 137 16.55 -7.68 17.98
CA ALA A 137 16.45 -7.68 16.53
C ALA A 137 16.87 -6.33 15.95
N ILE A 138 17.73 -6.37 14.93
CA ILE A 138 18.28 -5.20 14.27
C ILE A 138 18.06 -5.34 12.77
N ASP A 139 17.47 -4.31 12.18
CA ASP A 139 17.32 -4.20 10.72
C ASP A 139 18.63 -3.69 10.10
N GLU A 140 19.20 -4.44 9.14
CA GLU A 140 20.47 -4.13 8.47
C GLU A 140 20.31 -3.50 7.06
N ASP A 141 19.29 -2.67 6.86
CA ASP A 141 19.00 -2.10 5.53
C ASP A 141 20.08 -1.04 5.15
N GLY A 142 20.75 -1.21 4.00
CA GLY A 142 21.55 -0.13 3.38
C GLY A 142 23.03 0.03 3.81
N GLY A 143 23.72 -1.03 4.26
CA GLY A 143 25.19 -1.05 4.37
C GLY A 143 25.82 -0.34 5.58
N GLU A 144 25.16 0.67 6.17
CA GLU A 144 25.63 1.36 7.40
C GLU A 144 25.15 0.71 8.72
N ALA A 145 24.38 -0.38 8.65
CA ALA A 145 23.75 -1.01 9.82
C ALA A 145 24.53 -2.22 10.41
N GLY A 146 25.61 -2.67 9.75
CA GLY A 146 26.52 -3.68 10.30
C GLY A 146 27.18 -3.29 11.64
N PRO A 147 27.69 -2.05 11.80
CA PRO A 147 28.30 -1.58 13.04
C PRO A 147 27.35 -1.59 14.25
N LEU A 148 26.05 -1.34 14.04
CA LEU A 148 25.06 -1.30 15.13
C LEU A 148 24.82 -2.68 15.75
N ALA A 149 24.77 -3.72 14.92
CA ALA A 149 24.63 -5.09 15.40
C ALA A 149 25.90 -5.57 16.10
N ASP A 150 27.08 -5.16 15.62
CA ASP A 150 28.35 -5.49 16.26
C ASP A 150 28.50 -4.76 17.61
N GLN A 151 28.15 -3.48 17.68
CA GLN A 151 28.15 -2.71 18.94
C GLN A 151 27.19 -3.30 19.97
N ALA A 152 25.98 -3.67 19.57
CA ALA A 152 25.02 -4.30 20.47
C ALA A 152 25.52 -5.67 20.94
N ALA A 153 26.12 -6.46 20.05
CA ALA A 153 26.65 -7.77 20.40
C ALA A 153 27.83 -7.68 21.37
N GLU A 154 28.78 -6.79 21.13
CA GLU A 154 29.93 -6.55 22.00
C GLU A 154 29.49 -6.08 23.39
N ARG A 155 28.61 -5.07 23.45
CA ARG A 155 28.21 -4.45 24.71
C ARG A 155 27.31 -5.33 25.58
N LEU A 156 26.50 -6.19 24.96
CA LEU A 156 25.65 -7.15 25.67
C LEU A 156 26.34 -8.49 25.93
N LEU A 157 27.57 -8.69 25.42
CA LEU A 157 28.23 -9.99 25.34
C LEU A 157 27.32 -11.04 24.68
N ALA A 158 26.61 -10.61 23.65
CA ALA A 158 25.59 -11.39 22.96
C ALA A 158 26.18 -12.23 21.84
N ARG A 159 25.57 -13.39 21.57
CA ARG A 159 25.80 -14.12 20.33
C ARG A 159 25.09 -13.39 19.18
N LYS A 160 25.80 -13.10 18.08
CA LYS A 160 25.21 -12.54 16.86
C LYS A 160 24.81 -13.65 15.90
N LEU A 161 23.57 -13.64 15.42
CA LEU A 161 23.09 -14.48 14.32
C LEU A 161 22.56 -13.60 13.19
N ARG A 162 23.07 -13.84 11.98
CA ARG A 162 22.64 -13.12 10.78
C ARG A 162 21.60 -13.95 10.02
N LEU A 163 20.45 -13.34 9.74
CA LEU A 163 19.44 -13.89 8.83
C LEU A 163 19.72 -13.37 7.42
N PRO A 164 20.05 -14.24 6.46
CA PRO A 164 20.23 -13.82 5.08
C PRO A 164 18.89 -13.36 4.49
N PRO A 165 18.92 -12.38 3.57
CA PRO A 165 17.74 -11.97 2.83
C PRO A 165 17.20 -13.12 1.99
N LEU A 166 15.90 -13.08 1.65
CA LEU A 166 15.20 -14.18 1.01
C LEU A 166 15.79 -14.53 -0.37
N ARG A 167 16.21 -13.52 -1.16
CA ARG A 167 16.95 -13.70 -2.43
C ARG A 167 18.25 -14.49 -2.32
N GLU A 168 18.83 -14.53 -1.12
CA GLU A 168 20.08 -15.22 -0.85
C GLU A 168 19.88 -16.65 -0.35
N ARG A 169 18.65 -17.04 -0.01
CA ARG A 169 18.24 -18.39 0.43
C ARG A 169 17.06 -18.90 -0.41
N ARG A 170 17.22 -18.87 -1.73
CA ARG A 170 16.15 -19.17 -2.69
C ARG A 170 15.53 -20.56 -2.50
N GLY A 171 16.28 -21.53 -1.97
CA GLY A 171 15.77 -22.87 -1.67
C GLY A 171 14.65 -22.89 -0.62
N ASP A 172 14.47 -21.79 0.12
CA ASP A 172 13.45 -21.64 1.16
C ASP A 172 12.13 -21.04 0.63
N ILE A 173 12.16 -20.38 -0.52
CA ILE A 173 11.04 -19.58 -1.04
C ILE A 173 9.79 -20.45 -1.25
N LEU A 174 9.91 -21.58 -1.92
CA LEU A 174 8.76 -22.44 -2.24
C LEU A 174 8.18 -23.14 -1.01
N SER A 175 9.04 -23.49 -0.04
CA SER A 175 8.62 -24.07 1.24
C SER A 175 7.80 -23.07 2.06
N LEU A 176 8.32 -21.84 2.19
CA LEU A 176 7.62 -20.74 2.85
C LEU A 176 6.30 -20.41 2.15
N ALA A 177 6.32 -20.30 0.82
CA ALA A 177 5.12 -20.03 0.02
C ALA A 177 4.03 -21.09 0.25
N SER A 178 4.41 -22.38 0.24
CA SER A 178 3.48 -23.49 0.48
C SER A 178 2.92 -23.46 1.90
N SER A 179 3.75 -23.17 2.91
CA SER A 179 3.31 -22.98 4.29
C SER A 179 2.32 -21.82 4.44
N PHE A 180 2.57 -20.68 3.77
CA PHE A 180 1.66 -19.54 3.78
C PHE A 180 0.35 -19.83 3.05
N LEU A 181 0.38 -20.57 1.95
CA LEU A 181 -0.82 -21.02 1.24
C LEU A 181 -1.66 -21.94 2.13
N ALA A 182 -1.04 -22.90 2.80
CA ALA A 182 -1.71 -23.79 3.75
C ALA A 182 -2.24 -23.04 4.99
N ALA A 183 -1.59 -21.95 5.41
CA ALA A 183 -2.07 -21.08 6.47
C ALA A 183 -3.31 -20.29 6.02
N ALA A 184 -3.28 -19.70 4.81
CA ALA A 184 -4.42 -19.01 4.22
C ALA A 184 -5.63 -19.95 4.04
N ALA A 185 -5.40 -21.21 3.66
CA ALA A 185 -6.44 -22.22 3.53
C ALA A 185 -7.17 -22.50 4.86
N ARG A 186 -6.44 -22.54 5.97
CA ARG A 186 -7.01 -22.65 7.33
C ARG A 186 -7.81 -21.41 7.74
N GLU A 187 -7.52 -20.26 7.14
CA GLU A 187 -8.14 -18.96 7.46
C GLU A 187 -9.30 -18.59 6.52
N GLY A 188 -9.68 -19.47 5.58
CA GLY A 188 -10.90 -19.33 4.78
C GLY A 188 -10.71 -19.53 3.28
N ALA A 189 -9.48 -19.45 2.77
CA ALA A 189 -9.16 -19.71 1.36
C ALA A 189 -9.02 -21.23 1.11
N ARG A 190 -10.04 -22.02 1.48
CA ARG A 190 -9.96 -23.50 1.49
C ARG A 190 -9.67 -24.07 0.08
N ASP A 191 -8.97 -25.20 0.06
CA ASP A 191 -8.58 -25.95 -1.15
C ASP A 191 -7.82 -25.11 -2.18
N LYS A 192 -6.60 -24.66 -1.83
CA LYS A 192 -5.71 -23.91 -2.74
C LYS A 192 -4.41 -24.65 -3.00
N GLU A 193 -3.98 -24.67 -4.25
CA GLU A 193 -2.72 -25.21 -4.73
C GLU A 193 -2.08 -24.19 -5.69
N PHE A 194 -0.74 -24.17 -5.77
CA PHE A 194 -0.07 -23.33 -6.75
C PHE A 194 -0.01 -24.01 -8.11
N GLY A 195 -0.26 -23.24 -9.17
CA GLY A 195 0.07 -23.64 -10.53
C GLY A 195 1.59 -23.56 -10.76
N GLU A 196 2.08 -24.27 -11.78
CA GLU A 196 3.50 -24.24 -12.15
C GLU A 196 3.98 -22.83 -12.52
N ASP A 197 3.11 -22.04 -13.14
CA ASP A 197 3.31 -20.63 -13.48
C ASP A 197 3.48 -19.76 -12.24
N ALA A 198 2.64 -19.96 -11.22
CA ALA A 198 2.75 -19.26 -9.94
C ALA A 198 4.00 -19.64 -9.17
N LEU A 199 4.37 -20.93 -9.13
CA LEU A 199 5.60 -21.38 -8.48
C LEU A 199 6.84 -20.81 -9.16
N ALA A 200 6.86 -20.77 -10.49
CA ALA A 200 7.95 -20.17 -11.26
C ALA A 200 8.10 -18.67 -10.96
N ALA A 201 6.99 -17.92 -10.97
CA ALA A 201 6.98 -16.50 -10.65
C ALA A 201 7.45 -16.23 -9.21
N VAL A 202 6.95 -17.02 -8.25
CA VAL A 202 7.34 -16.93 -6.83
C VAL A 202 8.82 -17.23 -6.63
N TYR A 203 9.37 -18.23 -7.32
CA TYR A 203 10.77 -18.62 -7.17
C TYR A 203 11.76 -17.62 -7.81
N GLN A 204 11.40 -17.03 -8.95
CA GLN A 204 12.29 -16.15 -9.71
C GLN A 204 12.47 -14.77 -9.07
N TYR A 205 11.45 -14.28 -8.38
CA TYR A 205 11.44 -12.93 -7.82
C TYR A 205 12.38 -12.76 -6.61
N ASP A 206 12.99 -11.58 -6.51
CA ASP A 206 14.03 -11.30 -5.50
C ASP A 206 13.48 -11.01 -4.10
N TRP A 207 12.18 -10.77 -3.95
CA TRP A 207 11.54 -10.51 -2.66
C TRP A 207 12.33 -9.51 -1.79
N LEU A 208 12.43 -8.26 -2.27
CA LEU A 208 13.18 -7.20 -1.56
C LEU A 208 12.58 -6.88 -0.19
N GLY A 209 11.26 -7.07 -0.01
CA GLY A 209 10.60 -7.03 1.30
C GLY A 209 10.61 -8.38 2.05
N ASN A 210 11.47 -9.30 1.60
CA ASN A 210 11.78 -10.58 2.22
C ASN A 210 10.53 -11.45 2.49
N VAL A 211 10.51 -12.20 3.60
CA VAL A 211 9.45 -13.14 3.95
C VAL A 211 8.11 -12.43 4.19
N ALA A 212 8.14 -11.17 4.64
CA ALA A 212 6.94 -10.36 4.83
C ALA A 212 6.24 -10.07 3.50
N GLU A 213 7.00 -9.69 2.46
CA GLU A 213 6.49 -9.49 1.11
C GLU A 213 5.93 -10.80 0.52
N LEU A 214 6.68 -11.91 0.64
CA LEU A 214 6.25 -13.24 0.17
C LEU A 214 4.93 -13.67 0.82
N LYS A 215 4.83 -13.57 2.15
CA LYS A 215 3.62 -13.91 2.90
C LYS A 215 2.44 -13.07 2.43
N GLY A 216 2.64 -11.76 2.27
CA GLY A 216 1.60 -10.85 1.79
C GLY A 216 1.13 -11.21 0.38
N ALA A 217 2.05 -11.48 -0.54
CA ALA A 217 1.76 -11.85 -1.91
C ALA A 217 0.96 -13.16 -2.00
N VAL A 218 1.44 -14.22 -1.33
CA VAL A 218 0.79 -15.53 -1.32
C VAL A 218 -0.59 -15.49 -0.66
N THR A 219 -0.71 -14.79 0.48
CA THR A 219 -1.99 -14.68 1.18
C THR A 219 -3.02 -13.98 0.31
N ARG A 220 -2.65 -12.84 -0.33
CA ARG A 220 -3.55 -12.15 -1.26
C ARG A 220 -3.95 -13.05 -2.43
N ALA A 221 -2.98 -13.70 -3.06
CA ALA A 221 -3.24 -14.58 -4.20
C ALA A 221 -4.17 -15.74 -3.83
N ALA A 222 -4.05 -16.30 -2.62
CA ALA A 222 -4.92 -17.36 -2.13
C ALA A 222 -6.39 -16.94 -2.00
N PHE A 223 -6.64 -15.71 -1.52
CA PHE A 223 -8.00 -15.16 -1.37
C PHE A 223 -8.57 -14.59 -2.67
N SER A 224 -7.72 -14.10 -3.58
CA SER A 224 -8.14 -13.53 -4.86
C SER A 224 -8.37 -14.58 -5.95
N ALA A 225 -7.73 -15.75 -5.87
CA ALA A 225 -7.91 -16.81 -6.86
C ALA A 225 -9.35 -17.35 -6.82
N PRO A 226 -10.12 -17.32 -7.92
CA PRO A 226 -11.52 -17.75 -7.94
C PRO A 226 -11.69 -19.28 -7.85
N GLY A 227 -10.64 -20.06 -8.15
CA GLY A 227 -10.65 -21.54 -8.14
C GLY A 227 -9.61 -22.16 -7.21
N ARG A 228 -9.46 -23.49 -7.27
CA ARG A 228 -8.46 -24.25 -6.49
C ARG A 228 -7.01 -23.85 -6.82
N MET A 229 -6.76 -23.39 -8.05
CA MET A 229 -5.42 -23.09 -8.51
C MET A 229 -5.07 -21.61 -8.36
N VAL A 230 -3.98 -21.31 -7.65
CA VAL A 230 -3.32 -20.02 -7.62
C VAL A 230 -2.36 -19.95 -8.81
N ARG A 231 -2.67 -19.12 -9.80
CA ARG A 231 -1.90 -18.87 -11.02
C ARG A 231 -1.08 -17.60 -10.90
N ALA A 232 -0.15 -17.37 -11.84
CA ALA A 232 0.71 -16.19 -11.85
C ALA A 232 -0.09 -14.87 -11.89
N GLU A 233 -1.22 -14.85 -12.60
CA GLU A 233 -2.14 -13.71 -12.67
C GLU A 233 -2.76 -13.30 -11.32
N HIS A 234 -2.82 -14.22 -10.35
CA HIS A 234 -3.32 -13.94 -9.00
C HIS A 234 -2.23 -13.38 -8.08
N LEU A 235 -0.96 -13.48 -8.49
CA LEU A 235 0.17 -12.91 -7.76
C LEU A 235 0.35 -11.42 -8.15
N PRO A 236 0.95 -10.60 -7.28
CA PRO A 236 1.29 -9.21 -7.60
C PRO A 236 2.00 -9.07 -8.95
N ALA A 237 1.60 -8.11 -9.79
CA ALA A 237 2.09 -7.95 -11.16
C ALA A 237 3.63 -7.81 -11.29
N LEU A 238 4.33 -7.44 -10.23
CA LEU A 238 5.80 -7.42 -10.15
C LEU A 238 6.44 -8.82 -10.29
N LEU A 239 5.73 -9.89 -9.90
CA LEU A 239 6.13 -11.29 -10.06
C LEU A 239 5.98 -11.79 -11.50
N ASN A 240 5.15 -11.11 -12.31
CA ASN A 240 4.88 -11.46 -13.71
C ASN A 240 5.93 -10.93 -14.69
N ARG A 241 6.99 -10.26 -14.20
CA ARG A 241 8.08 -9.74 -15.06
C ARG A 241 9.00 -10.81 -15.66
N GLY A 242 8.76 -12.10 -15.38
CA GLY A 242 9.55 -13.23 -15.88
C GLY A 242 8.80 -14.22 -16.79
N SER A 243 7.49 -14.08 -17.00
CA SER A 243 6.72 -14.99 -17.84
C SER A 243 5.90 -14.19 -18.83
N PHE A 244 6.17 -14.40 -20.13
CA PHE A 244 5.32 -13.94 -21.22
C PHE A 244 3.85 -14.24 -20.88
N GLU A 245 3.04 -13.19 -20.72
CA GLU A 245 1.62 -13.27 -20.46
C GLU A 245 0.94 -14.09 -21.57
N THR A 246 0.36 -15.24 -21.21
CA THR A 246 -0.45 -16.04 -22.12
C THR A 246 -1.92 -15.74 -21.88
N ASP A 247 -2.38 -14.63 -22.47
CA ASP A 247 -3.81 -14.24 -22.55
C ASP A 247 -4.55 -15.08 -23.61
N GLY A 248 -4.38 -16.40 -23.57
CA GLY A 248 -4.90 -17.34 -24.58
C GLY A 248 -6.28 -17.93 -24.26
N SER A 249 -6.92 -17.56 -23.15
CA SER A 249 -8.08 -18.31 -22.63
C SER A 249 -9.45 -17.88 -23.17
N ARG A 250 -9.52 -16.89 -24.08
CA ARG A 250 -10.79 -16.43 -24.69
C ARG A 250 -10.84 -16.48 -26.22
N ALA A 251 -9.73 -16.79 -26.88
CA ALA A 251 -9.71 -16.91 -28.34
C ALA A 251 -10.21 -18.30 -28.76
N ALA A 252 -11.07 -18.35 -29.78
CA ALA A 252 -11.58 -19.63 -30.30
C ALA A 252 -10.47 -20.46 -30.96
N ASP A 253 -9.39 -19.81 -31.40
CA ASP A 253 -8.19 -20.45 -31.93
C ASP A 253 -6.89 -19.63 -31.72
N PHE A 254 -5.74 -20.25 -32.02
CA PHE A 254 -4.41 -19.65 -31.90
C PHE A 254 -4.22 -18.39 -32.76
N LYS A 255 -4.91 -18.30 -33.90
CA LYS A 255 -4.77 -17.17 -34.81
C LYS A 255 -5.47 -15.94 -34.21
N GLU A 256 -6.67 -16.13 -33.67
CA GLU A 256 -7.42 -15.09 -32.98
C GLU A 256 -6.70 -14.62 -31.71
N ALA A 257 -6.10 -15.54 -30.94
CA ALA A 257 -5.29 -15.20 -29.76
C ALA A 257 -4.10 -14.30 -30.10
N ARG A 258 -3.36 -14.67 -31.17
CA ARG A 258 -2.21 -13.89 -31.64
C ARG A 258 -2.64 -12.53 -32.18
N ASP A 259 -3.73 -12.49 -32.95
CA ASP A 259 -4.20 -11.26 -33.57
C ASP A 259 -4.74 -10.28 -32.51
N GLU A 260 -5.42 -10.76 -31.45
CA GLU A 260 -5.86 -9.94 -30.32
C GLU A 260 -4.69 -9.42 -29.47
N TRP A 261 -3.70 -10.27 -29.21
CA TRP A 261 -2.47 -9.88 -28.52
C TRP A 261 -1.69 -8.81 -29.30
N GLU A 262 -1.49 -9.03 -30.61
CA GLU A 262 -0.85 -8.04 -31.49
C GLU A 262 -1.63 -6.73 -31.48
N ARG A 263 -2.97 -6.79 -31.52
CA ARG A 263 -3.81 -5.58 -31.48
C ARG A 263 -3.61 -4.78 -30.19
N LYS A 264 -3.69 -5.43 -29.01
CA LYS A 264 -3.51 -4.80 -27.70
C LYS A 264 -2.09 -4.22 -27.57
N PHE A 265 -1.08 -4.98 -27.95
CA PHE A 265 0.33 -4.57 -27.90
C PHE A 265 0.58 -3.29 -28.72
N LEU A 266 0.07 -3.25 -29.96
CA LEU A 266 0.21 -2.11 -30.85
C LEU A 266 -0.58 -0.88 -30.36
N SER A 267 -1.81 -1.06 -29.87
CA SER A 267 -2.63 0.02 -29.31
C SER A 267 -1.97 0.68 -28.10
N LEU A 268 -1.44 -0.11 -27.17
CA LEU A 268 -0.77 0.41 -25.97
C LEU A 268 0.46 1.27 -26.31
N HIS A 269 1.30 0.80 -27.23
CA HIS A 269 2.49 1.54 -27.64
C HIS A 269 2.13 2.79 -28.45
N LEU A 270 1.10 2.73 -29.30
CA LEU A 270 0.60 3.92 -29.98
C LEU A 270 0.10 4.97 -28.99
N ILE A 271 -0.66 4.58 -27.96
CA ILE A 271 -1.14 5.50 -26.92
C ILE A 271 0.05 6.13 -26.18
N HIS A 272 1.03 5.32 -25.77
CA HIS A 272 2.22 5.80 -25.05
C HIS A 272 3.02 6.84 -25.85
N HIS A 273 3.03 6.70 -27.18
CA HIS A 273 3.70 7.61 -28.10
C HIS A 273 2.75 8.59 -28.81
N GLN A 274 1.57 8.86 -28.23
CA GLN A 274 0.60 9.85 -28.73
C GLN A 274 0.21 9.64 -30.21
N TRP A 275 0.02 8.40 -30.62
CA TRP A 275 -0.28 7.98 -31.99
C TRP A 275 0.80 8.37 -33.03
N ASN A 276 2.02 8.71 -32.58
CA ASN A 276 3.14 8.93 -33.48
C ASN A 276 3.70 7.59 -33.98
N VAL A 277 3.29 7.20 -35.18
CA VAL A 277 3.69 5.92 -35.81
C VAL A 277 5.21 5.80 -35.97
N ALA A 278 5.93 6.89 -36.24
CA ALA A 278 7.38 6.83 -36.40
C ALA A 278 8.10 6.56 -35.07
N ALA A 279 7.72 7.28 -34.01
CA ALA A 279 8.27 7.08 -32.67
C ALA A 279 7.88 5.71 -32.10
N THR A 280 6.63 5.28 -32.32
CA THR A 280 6.14 3.97 -31.90
C THR A 280 6.91 2.85 -32.58
N ALA A 281 7.11 2.94 -33.90
CA ALA A 281 7.86 1.94 -34.66
C ALA A 281 9.30 1.82 -34.16
N GLN A 282 9.97 2.95 -33.92
CA GLN A 282 11.32 2.96 -33.36
C GLN A 282 11.38 2.30 -31.97
N ALA A 283 10.41 2.59 -31.10
CA ALA A 283 10.36 2.07 -29.73
C ALA A 283 10.18 0.55 -29.68
N ILE A 284 9.42 -0.03 -30.61
CA ILE A 284 9.16 -1.48 -30.67
C ILE A 284 10.07 -2.22 -31.67
N GLY A 285 11.12 -1.56 -32.19
CA GLY A 285 12.09 -2.18 -33.09
C GLY A 285 11.57 -2.47 -34.50
N LEU A 286 10.54 -1.77 -34.97
CA LEU A 286 9.96 -1.88 -36.30
C LEU A 286 10.25 -0.67 -37.18
N THR A 287 10.07 -0.82 -38.49
CA THR A 287 10.04 0.33 -39.41
C THR A 287 8.63 0.94 -39.45
N PRO A 288 8.48 2.26 -39.66
CA PRO A 288 7.16 2.91 -39.76
C PRO A 288 6.25 2.28 -40.83
N ALA A 289 6.84 1.82 -41.94
CA ALA A 289 6.11 1.13 -43.00
C ALA A 289 5.63 -0.28 -42.59
N SER A 290 6.36 -0.99 -41.73
CA SER A 290 5.95 -2.31 -41.23
C SER A 290 4.88 -2.16 -40.17
N LEU A 291 5.04 -1.20 -39.25
CA LEU A 291 4.01 -0.85 -38.28
C LEU A 291 2.73 -0.43 -39.00
N GLY A 292 2.79 0.45 -40.00
CA GLY A 292 1.62 0.87 -40.77
C GLY A 292 0.86 -0.28 -41.45
N ARG A 293 1.56 -1.33 -41.91
CA ARG A 293 0.92 -2.55 -42.45
C ARG A 293 0.23 -3.37 -41.36
N MET A 294 0.82 -3.46 -40.17
CA MET A 294 0.23 -4.16 -39.02
C MET A 294 -1.02 -3.43 -38.50
N LEU A 295 -0.99 -2.09 -38.45
CA LEU A 295 -2.14 -1.27 -38.05
C LEU A 295 -3.34 -1.48 -38.99
N LYS A 296 -3.10 -1.48 -40.30
CA LYS A 296 -4.15 -1.78 -41.30
C LYS A 296 -4.70 -3.20 -41.17
N ARG A 297 -3.84 -4.19 -40.89
CA ARG A 297 -4.24 -5.59 -40.72
C ARG A 297 -5.19 -5.77 -39.54
N HIS A 298 -4.91 -5.07 -38.43
CA HIS A 298 -5.65 -5.19 -37.18
C HIS A 298 -6.77 -4.16 -37.01
N GLY A 299 -7.04 -3.33 -38.03
CA GLY A 299 -8.07 -2.29 -37.98
C GLY A 299 -7.82 -1.23 -36.90
N ILE A 300 -6.56 -0.96 -36.56
CA ILE A 300 -6.19 0.03 -35.55
C ILE A 300 -6.07 1.39 -36.24
N GLU A 301 -7.07 2.23 -36.05
CA GLU A 301 -7.11 3.60 -36.55
C GLU A 301 -6.94 4.60 -35.41
N PRO A 302 -6.29 5.76 -35.65
CA PRO A 302 -6.28 6.85 -34.69
C PRO A 302 -7.71 7.27 -34.36
N PRO A 303 -8.00 7.65 -33.09
CA PRO A 303 -9.34 8.02 -32.68
C PRO A 303 -9.88 9.11 -33.60
N ALA A 304 -11.14 8.95 -34.03
CA ALA A 304 -11.80 9.93 -34.86
C ALA A 304 -11.68 11.32 -34.21
N PRO A 305 -11.42 12.39 -34.98
CA PRO A 305 -11.42 13.72 -34.41
C PRO A 305 -12.80 14.01 -33.84
N VAL A 306 -12.90 13.95 -32.50
CA VAL A 306 -14.07 14.43 -31.77
C VAL A 306 -14.32 15.85 -32.24
N ARG A 307 -15.56 16.16 -32.65
CA ARG A 307 -15.97 17.53 -33.01
C ARG A 307 -15.64 18.43 -31.82
N ARG A 308 -14.52 19.14 -31.93
CA ARG A 308 -14.08 20.12 -30.95
C ARG A 308 -15.06 21.29 -31.01
N SER A 309 -15.91 21.40 -30.00
CA SER A 309 -16.31 22.74 -29.56
C SER A 309 -15.03 23.50 -29.17
N ALA A 310 -15.03 24.82 -29.36
CA ALA A 310 -13.93 25.65 -28.87
C ALA A 310 -13.72 25.37 -27.38
N PRO A 311 -12.47 25.34 -26.88
CA PRO A 311 -12.23 25.03 -25.48
C PRO A 311 -12.85 26.10 -24.58
N GLU A 312 -13.87 25.74 -23.82
CA GLU A 312 -14.28 26.48 -22.62
C GLU A 312 -13.27 26.15 -21.51
N GLY A 313 -12.67 27.18 -20.89
CA GLY A 313 -11.76 27.03 -19.75
C GLY A 313 -10.27 26.88 -20.12
N THR A 314 -9.42 27.49 -19.29
CA THR A 314 -7.96 27.47 -19.37
C THR A 314 -7.37 26.39 -18.46
N GLN A 315 -6.25 25.80 -18.87
CA GLN A 315 -5.45 24.94 -18.00
C GLN A 315 -4.92 25.75 -16.82
N ARG A 316 -4.65 25.09 -15.69
CA ARG A 316 -4.13 25.73 -14.49
C ARG A 316 -2.99 24.93 -13.88
N THR A 317 -2.05 25.67 -13.31
CA THR A 317 -0.96 25.18 -12.46
C THR A 317 -0.87 26.05 -11.21
N ILE A 318 -0.01 25.72 -10.26
CA ILE A 318 0.32 26.61 -9.14
C ILE A 318 1.30 27.72 -9.56
N SER A 319 1.32 28.86 -8.86
CA SER A 319 2.23 29.99 -9.18
C SER A 319 3.63 29.85 -8.57
N ARG A 320 3.77 29.09 -7.48
CA ARG A 320 5.05 28.81 -6.82
C ARG A 320 5.06 27.42 -6.20
N SER A 321 6.24 26.81 -6.13
CA SER A 321 6.40 25.52 -5.47
C SER A 321 6.22 25.65 -3.95
N LEU A 322 5.62 24.63 -3.33
CA LEU A 322 5.47 24.53 -1.87
C LEU A 322 5.85 23.15 -1.37
N VAL A 323 6.17 23.09 -0.08
CA VAL A 323 6.50 21.84 0.61
C VAL A 323 5.60 21.71 1.83
N LEU A 324 5.03 20.52 1.98
CA LEU A 324 4.26 20.08 3.13
C LEU A 324 4.94 18.85 3.73
N TYR A 325 4.95 18.75 5.06
CA TYR A 325 5.49 17.58 5.75
C TYR A 325 4.40 16.91 6.57
N GLY A 326 4.41 15.58 6.57
CA GLY A 326 3.47 14.82 7.37
C GLY A 326 3.86 13.36 7.48
N ARG A 327 2.84 12.52 7.60
CA ARG A 327 2.97 11.07 7.74
C ARG A 327 1.95 10.40 6.86
N GLY A 328 2.31 9.31 6.20
CA GLY A 328 1.34 8.47 5.49
C GLY A 328 0.37 7.81 6.48
N LEU A 329 -0.92 7.70 6.12
CA LEU A 329 -1.94 7.06 6.97
C LEU A 329 -1.62 5.58 7.17
N HIS A 330 -1.27 4.90 6.08
CA HIS A 330 -1.13 3.45 6.10
C HIS A 330 0.28 3.01 6.46
N SER A 331 1.30 3.59 5.82
CA SER A 331 2.70 3.26 6.06
C SER A 331 3.21 3.73 7.42
N GLY A 332 2.60 4.75 8.00
CA GLY A 332 3.09 5.39 9.22
C GLY A 332 4.44 6.10 9.08
N LEU A 333 5.03 6.11 7.87
CA LEU A 333 6.31 6.74 7.58
C LEU A 333 6.15 8.25 7.46
N LYS A 334 7.16 9.00 7.90
CA LYS A 334 7.22 10.44 7.63
C LYS A 334 7.45 10.63 6.13
N THR A 335 6.68 11.53 5.53
CA THR A 335 6.72 11.81 4.10
C THR A 335 6.71 13.33 3.91
N GLY A 336 7.48 13.80 2.93
CA GLY A 336 7.37 15.16 2.41
C GLY A 336 6.52 15.13 1.15
N LEU A 337 5.74 16.19 0.94
CA LEU A 337 5.00 16.45 -0.29
C LEU A 337 5.52 17.76 -0.85
N ILE A 338 6.12 17.70 -2.04
CA ILE A 338 6.57 18.87 -2.78
C ILE A 338 5.65 19.02 -4.00
N ILE A 339 5.04 20.18 -4.16
CA ILE A 339 4.27 20.51 -5.36
C ILE A 339 5.04 21.53 -6.19
N GLU A 340 5.16 21.26 -7.48
CA GLU A 340 5.88 22.11 -8.44
C GLU A 340 4.99 22.36 -9.66
N PRO A 341 5.00 23.59 -10.21
CA PRO A 341 4.24 23.88 -11.41
C PRO A 341 4.77 23.11 -12.61
N LEU A 342 3.86 22.69 -13.49
CA LEU A 342 4.22 22.06 -14.76
C LEU A 342 3.69 22.85 -15.96
N PRO A 343 4.36 22.79 -17.12
CA PRO A 343 3.87 23.38 -18.36
C PRO A 343 2.50 22.82 -18.80
N PRO A 344 1.81 23.49 -19.73
CA PRO A 344 0.55 23.01 -20.27
C PRO A 344 0.63 21.58 -20.84
N ASN A 345 -0.44 20.81 -20.70
CA ASN A 345 -0.62 19.43 -21.13
C ASN A 345 0.25 18.39 -20.42
N SER A 346 0.89 18.76 -19.31
CA SER A 346 1.69 17.82 -18.51
C SER A 346 0.81 16.85 -17.71
N GLY A 347 -0.41 17.27 -17.35
CA GLY A 347 -1.27 16.55 -16.42
C GLY A 347 -0.76 16.63 -14.97
N ILE A 348 -1.46 15.95 -14.06
CA ILE A 348 -0.95 15.70 -12.71
C ILE A 348 -0.02 14.50 -12.75
N ARG A 349 1.18 14.68 -12.22
CA ARG A 349 2.23 13.65 -12.17
C ARG A 349 2.71 13.47 -10.74
N PHE A 350 2.79 12.24 -10.29
CA PHE A 350 3.45 11.89 -9.03
C PHE A 350 4.90 11.47 -9.30
N GLY A 351 5.84 11.86 -8.45
CA GLY A 351 7.26 11.53 -8.59
C GLY A 351 7.91 11.17 -7.28
N SER A 352 9.12 10.60 -7.36
CA SER A 352 9.94 10.32 -6.19
C SER A 352 10.61 11.59 -5.65
N LEU A 353 10.87 11.65 -4.34
CA LEU A 353 11.77 12.65 -3.75
C LEU A 353 13.25 12.40 -4.09
N THR A 354 13.61 11.18 -4.47
CA THR A 354 15.01 10.74 -4.68
C THR A 354 15.36 10.53 -6.14
N THR A 355 14.39 10.48 -7.05
CA THR A 355 14.64 10.29 -8.48
C THR A 355 13.82 11.27 -9.33
N SER A 356 14.19 11.41 -10.61
CA SER A 356 13.44 12.20 -11.58
C SER A 356 12.25 11.47 -12.20
N ASP A 357 12.01 10.22 -11.79
CA ASP A 357 10.96 9.40 -12.36
C ASP A 357 9.59 9.91 -11.94
N THR A 358 8.63 9.86 -12.87
CA THR A 358 7.25 10.27 -12.61
C THR A 358 6.24 9.30 -13.20
N VAL A 359 5.06 9.28 -12.59
CA VAL A 359 3.89 8.54 -13.01
C VAL A 359 2.72 9.47 -13.18
N ALA A 360 1.95 9.31 -14.26
CA ALA A 360 0.76 10.12 -14.48
C ALA A 360 -0.37 9.66 -13.55
N ALA A 361 -1.12 10.61 -12.97
CA ALA A 361 -2.31 10.33 -12.18
C ALA A 361 -3.48 9.96 -13.10
N ARG A 362 -3.46 8.72 -13.61
CA ARG A 362 -4.43 8.20 -14.58
C ARG A 362 -4.90 6.81 -14.18
N ALA A 363 -6.13 6.47 -14.55
CA ALA A 363 -6.77 5.22 -14.11
C ALA A 363 -6.10 3.94 -14.65
N GLU A 364 -5.38 4.04 -15.76
CA GLU A 364 -4.60 2.94 -16.34
C GLU A 364 -3.36 2.61 -15.50
N ILE A 365 -2.90 3.57 -14.68
CA ILE A 365 -1.70 3.42 -13.84
C ILE A 365 -2.04 3.11 -12.37
N VAL A 366 -3.34 2.97 -12.07
CA VAL A 366 -3.78 2.52 -10.74
C VAL A 366 -3.33 1.09 -10.52
N ASP A 367 -2.46 0.89 -9.54
CA ASP A 367 -1.89 -0.38 -9.11
C ASP A 367 -2.93 -1.20 -8.35
N ASN A 368 -3.54 -0.58 -7.33
CA ASN A 368 -4.59 -1.22 -6.53
C ASN A 368 -5.45 -0.18 -5.81
N THR A 369 -6.62 -0.62 -5.34
CA THR A 369 -7.60 0.18 -4.63
C THR A 369 -7.84 -0.32 -3.19
N ASN A 370 -6.82 -0.94 -2.58
CA ASN A 370 -6.94 -1.53 -1.25
C ASN A 370 -6.89 -0.43 -0.18
N HIS A 371 -8.06 -0.06 0.35
CA HIS A 371 -8.25 0.98 1.37
C HIS A 371 -7.84 2.41 0.97
N ALA A 372 -7.30 2.59 -0.23
CA ALA A 372 -6.84 3.85 -0.82
C ALA A 372 -6.64 3.67 -2.33
N THR A 373 -6.54 4.76 -3.09
CA THR A 373 -6.15 4.73 -4.51
C THR A 373 -4.62 4.86 -4.61
N ASN A 374 -3.99 3.84 -5.19
CA ASN A 374 -2.53 3.74 -5.28
C ASN A 374 -2.07 3.67 -6.74
N LEU A 375 -1.05 4.45 -7.09
CA LEU A 375 -0.39 4.42 -8.39
C LEU A 375 0.98 3.74 -8.26
N ARG A 376 1.36 2.98 -9.28
CA ARG A 376 2.71 2.43 -9.41
C ARG A 376 3.12 2.37 -10.87
N ASN A 377 4.28 2.91 -11.19
CA ASN A 377 4.93 2.66 -12.47
C ASN A 377 6.45 2.58 -12.27
N GLY A 378 7.02 1.41 -12.52
CA GLY A 378 8.44 1.15 -12.24
C GLY A 378 8.79 1.41 -10.77
N PRO A 379 9.80 2.26 -10.49
CA PRO A 379 10.22 2.58 -9.12
C PRO A 379 9.33 3.60 -8.42
N VAL A 380 8.46 4.31 -9.15
CA VAL A 380 7.61 5.36 -8.58
C VAL A 380 6.35 4.77 -7.98
N VAL A 381 6.10 5.12 -6.73
CA VAL A 381 4.94 4.69 -5.96
C VAL A 381 4.26 5.93 -5.37
N ALA A 382 2.96 6.03 -5.56
CA ALA A 382 2.14 7.08 -4.95
C ALA A 382 0.90 6.48 -4.32
N ARG A 383 0.84 6.48 -3.00
CA ARG A 383 -0.25 5.89 -2.23
C ARG A 383 -1.15 6.95 -1.62
N THR A 384 -2.42 6.60 -1.43
CA THR A 384 -3.41 7.44 -0.72
C THR A 384 -3.58 8.81 -1.38
N ILE A 385 -3.70 8.83 -2.72
CA ILE A 385 -3.69 10.08 -3.50
C ILE A 385 -5.04 10.82 -3.49
N GLU A 386 -6.11 10.13 -3.14
CA GLU A 386 -7.51 10.54 -3.29
C GLU A 386 -7.82 11.91 -2.66
N HIS A 387 -7.35 12.18 -1.44
CA HIS A 387 -7.65 13.45 -0.76
C HIS A 387 -6.98 14.65 -1.44
N LEU A 388 -5.73 14.47 -1.88
CA LEU A 388 -5.00 15.50 -2.63
C LEU A 388 -5.65 15.70 -3.99
N MET A 389 -5.94 14.60 -4.70
CA MET A 389 -6.60 14.65 -6.01
C MET A 389 -7.97 15.34 -5.92
N SER A 390 -8.71 15.15 -4.83
CA SER A 390 -9.98 15.84 -4.60
C SER A 390 -9.81 17.35 -4.45
N ALA A 391 -8.77 17.80 -3.74
CA ALA A 391 -8.45 19.22 -3.63
C ALA A 391 -8.01 19.81 -4.99
N LEU A 392 -7.18 19.08 -5.75
CA LEU A 392 -6.75 19.48 -7.10
C LEU A 392 -7.92 19.58 -8.06
N HIS A 393 -8.86 18.63 -7.99
CA HIS A 393 -10.09 18.65 -8.77
C HIS A 393 -10.92 19.90 -8.47
N ALA A 394 -11.16 20.18 -7.19
CA ALA A 394 -11.97 21.31 -6.77
C ALA A 394 -11.36 22.66 -7.18
N HIS A 395 -10.03 22.75 -7.22
CA HIS A 395 -9.28 23.91 -7.70
C HIS A 395 -9.04 23.90 -9.22
N GLY A 396 -9.47 22.84 -9.90
CA GLY A 396 -9.25 22.57 -11.31
C GLY A 396 -7.81 22.75 -11.77
N VAL A 397 -6.87 22.24 -10.97
CA VAL A 397 -5.44 22.20 -11.30
C VAL A 397 -5.18 21.09 -12.30
N THR A 398 -4.76 21.44 -13.51
CA THR A 398 -4.58 20.47 -14.60
C THR A 398 -3.14 20.00 -14.75
N ASN A 399 -2.15 20.82 -14.37
CA ASN A 399 -0.74 20.53 -14.57
C ASN A 399 0.01 20.73 -13.25
N LEU A 400 0.57 19.64 -12.72
CA LEU A 400 1.26 19.68 -11.43
C LEU A 400 2.22 18.50 -11.29
N LEU A 401 3.41 18.74 -10.77
CA LEU A 401 4.29 17.69 -10.28
C LEU A 401 4.15 17.58 -8.77
N VAL A 402 3.86 16.39 -8.27
CA VAL A 402 3.74 16.05 -6.86
C VAL A 402 4.86 15.06 -6.50
N LYS A 403 5.90 15.49 -5.80
CA LYS A 403 6.96 14.59 -5.32
C LYS A 403 6.67 14.17 -3.89
N ILE A 404 6.70 12.86 -3.65
CA ILE A 404 6.44 12.24 -2.35
C ILE A 404 7.42 11.08 -2.11
N GLY A 405 7.50 10.61 -0.85
CA GLY A 405 8.25 9.39 -0.52
C GLY A 405 7.61 8.17 -1.19
N GLU A 406 6.51 7.68 -0.61
CA GLU A 406 5.68 6.63 -1.22
C GLU A 406 4.18 6.85 -1.01
N GLU A 407 3.81 7.67 -0.02
CA GLU A 407 2.44 7.93 0.39
C GLU A 407 2.25 9.42 0.59
N VAL A 408 1.09 9.94 0.16
CA VAL A 408 0.67 11.32 0.43
C VAL A 408 0.43 11.48 1.95
N PRO A 409 0.89 12.57 2.58
CA PRO A 409 0.69 12.76 4.01
C PRO A 409 -0.81 12.89 4.34
N VAL A 410 -1.29 12.17 5.35
CA VAL A 410 -2.73 12.13 5.70
C VAL A 410 -3.27 13.43 6.29
N MET A 411 -2.37 14.27 6.82
CA MET A 411 -2.72 15.51 7.52
C MET A 411 -3.69 15.25 8.68
N ASP A 412 -4.87 15.89 8.67
CA ASP A 412 -5.93 15.69 9.66
C ASP A 412 -6.96 14.62 9.25
N GLY A 413 -6.71 13.92 8.13
CA GLY A 413 -7.60 12.93 7.55
C GLY A 413 -8.59 13.47 6.52
N SER A 414 -8.59 14.78 6.24
CA SER A 414 -9.45 15.42 5.25
C SER A 414 -8.61 16.12 4.16
N SER A 415 -9.24 16.96 3.32
CA SER A 415 -8.58 17.72 2.25
C SER A 415 -8.29 19.19 2.61
N VAL A 416 -8.56 19.63 3.84
CA VAL A 416 -8.48 21.06 4.21
C VAL A 416 -7.06 21.60 4.06
N GLU A 417 -6.05 20.88 4.55
CA GLU A 417 -4.66 21.29 4.44
C GLU A 417 -4.19 21.35 2.98
N PHE A 418 -4.73 20.51 2.10
CA PHE A 418 -4.43 20.58 0.66
C PHE A 418 -5.09 21.77 -0.01
N CYS A 419 -6.32 22.14 0.38
CA CYS A 419 -6.95 23.37 -0.10
C CYS A 419 -6.13 24.60 0.32
N ARG A 420 -5.73 24.69 1.60
CA ARG A 420 -4.86 25.78 2.09
C ARG A 420 -3.52 25.83 1.37
N LEU A 421 -2.91 24.67 1.11
CA LEU A 421 -1.66 24.58 0.35
C LEU A 421 -1.81 25.16 -1.06
N LEU A 422 -2.91 24.87 -1.75
CA LEU A 422 -3.19 25.39 -3.10
C LEU A 422 -3.50 26.89 -3.08
N GLU A 423 -4.26 27.37 -2.09
CA GLU A 423 -4.52 28.80 -1.88
C GLU A 423 -3.21 29.56 -1.63
N GLU A 424 -2.33 29.02 -0.77
CA GLU A 424 -1.02 29.62 -0.49
C GLU A 424 -0.10 29.58 -1.71
N ALA A 425 -0.14 28.50 -2.51
CA ALA A 425 0.68 28.39 -3.71
C ALA A 425 0.26 29.41 -4.79
N GLY A 426 -1.00 29.85 -4.76
CA GLY A 426 -1.62 30.61 -5.83
C GLY A 426 -1.82 29.75 -7.08
N LEU A 427 -2.80 30.11 -7.91
CA LEU A 427 -3.07 29.45 -9.18
C LEU A 427 -2.71 30.37 -10.35
N GLU A 428 -2.11 29.79 -11.37
CA GLU A 428 -1.78 30.46 -12.63
C GLU A 428 -2.54 29.80 -13.78
N GLU A 429 -3.23 30.63 -14.57
CA GLU A 429 -3.86 30.19 -15.80
C GLU A 429 -2.84 30.02 -16.92
N GLN A 430 -3.02 28.95 -17.68
CA GLN A 430 -2.19 28.57 -18.81
C GLN A 430 -3.04 28.69 -20.08
N GLY A 431 -2.52 29.37 -21.11
CA GLY A 431 -3.26 29.66 -22.35
C GLY A 431 -3.68 28.45 -23.21
N ALA A 432 -3.55 27.22 -22.69
CA ALA A 432 -4.05 26.01 -23.31
C ALA A 432 -5.47 25.67 -22.80
N GLY A 433 -6.30 25.07 -23.66
CA GLY A 433 -7.67 24.70 -23.29
C GLY A 433 -7.74 23.53 -22.30
N ALA A 434 -8.71 23.59 -21.39
CA ALA A 434 -9.02 22.55 -20.40
C ALA A 434 -10.51 22.20 -20.37
N ALA A 435 -11.13 22.04 -21.55
CA ALA A 435 -12.55 21.76 -21.66
C ALA A 435 -12.97 20.58 -20.77
N PRO A 436 -13.99 20.75 -19.91
CA PRO A 436 -14.56 19.66 -19.13
C PRO A 436 -15.03 18.51 -20.03
N LEU A 437 -14.93 17.30 -19.52
CA LEU A 437 -15.47 16.10 -20.14
C LEU A 437 -16.99 16.11 -19.96
N ALA A 438 -17.73 16.03 -21.06
CA ALA A 438 -19.18 15.85 -21.03
C ALA A 438 -19.52 14.41 -21.40
N LEU A 439 -20.49 13.82 -20.69
CA LEU A 439 -20.98 12.48 -21.02
C LEU A 439 -22.00 12.55 -22.16
N ASP A 440 -21.93 11.59 -23.07
CA ASP A 440 -22.87 11.40 -24.18
C ASP A 440 -24.07 10.51 -23.79
N ARG A 441 -23.87 9.63 -22.81
CA ARG A 441 -24.86 8.68 -22.30
C ARG A 441 -24.59 8.33 -20.84
N THR A 442 -25.43 7.46 -20.29
CA THR A 442 -25.28 6.92 -18.94
C THR A 442 -24.21 5.82 -18.90
N TYR A 443 -23.38 5.81 -17.85
CA TYR A 443 -22.39 4.78 -17.55
C TYR A 443 -22.65 4.23 -16.14
N GLU A 444 -22.58 2.90 -15.99
CA GLU A 444 -22.96 2.20 -14.75
C GLU A 444 -21.91 1.15 -14.36
N VAL A 445 -21.69 1.02 -13.05
CA VAL A 445 -20.85 -0.01 -12.43
C VAL A 445 -21.63 -0.64 -11.29
N GLY A 446 -21.79 -1.96 -11.33
CA GLY A 446 -22.60 -2.71 -10.37
C GLY A 446 -24.10 -2.64 -10.69
N GLU A 447 -24.93 -3.07 -9.74
CA GLU A 447 -26.39 -3.12 -9.88
C GLU A 447 -27.09 -2.29 -8.79
N PRO A 448 -28.14 -1.52 -9.12
CA PRO A 448 -28.89 -0.73 -8.14
C PRO A 448 -29.33 -1.54 -6.92
N GLY A 449 -29.11 -1.01 -5.72
CA GLY A 449 -29.47 -1.69 -4.46
C GLY A 449 -28.54 -2.83 -4.04
N SER A 450 -27.55 -3.22 -4.86
CA SER A 450 -26.58 -4.26 -4.52
C SER A 450 -25.84 -3.94 -3.21
N PRO A 451 -25.57 -4.96 -2.36
CA PRO A 451 -24.73 -4.78 -1.19
C PRO A 451 -23.25 -4.57 -1.54
N GLU A 452 -22.82 -4.95 -2.75
CA GLU A 452 -21.43 -4.78 -3.20
C GLU A 452 -21.11 -3.33 -3.59
N GLY A 453 -22.13 -2.56 -4.00
CA GLY A 453 -22.02 -1.16 -4.40
C GLY A 453 -22.60 -0.91 -5.80
N TYR A 454 -23.03 0.33 -6.02
CA TYR A 454 -23.58 0.78 -7.30
C TYR A 454 -23.13 2.20 -7.61
N LEU A 455 -22.67 2.45 -8.84
CA LEU A 455 -22.23 3.76 -9.29
C LEU A 455 -22.77 4.04 -10.69
N ARG A 456 -23.40 5.21 -10.86
CA ARG A 456 -24.00 5.65 -12.12
C ARG A 456 -23.55 7.07 -12.42
N ALA A 457 -23.14 7.33 -13.65
CA ALA A 457 -22.82 8.67 -14.15
C ALA A 457 -23.69 9.00 -15.37
N GLU A 458 -24.42 10.10 -15.33
CA GLU A 458 -25.35 10.56 -16.35
C GLU A 458 -24.92 11.90 -16.95
N PRO A 459 -25.24 12.20 -18.22
CA PRO A 459 -25.04 13.51 -18.80
C PRO A 459 -25.73 14.62 -18.00
N ALA A 460 -24.98 15.67 -17.69
CA ALA A 460 -25.45 16.89 -17.05
C ALA A 460 -24.51 18.05 -17.39
N ASP A 461 -24.97 19.29 -17.25
CA ASP A 461 -24.16 20.48 -17.53
C ASP A 461 -23.16 20.80 -16.42
N GLU A 462 -23.42 20.30 -15.21
CA GLU A 462 -22.62 20.52 -14.00
C GLU A 462 -22.31 19.19 -13.31
N LEU A 463 -21.27 19.20 -12.47
CA LEU A 463 -20.94 18.05 -11.64
C LEU A 463 -21.79 18.04 -10.37
N THR A 464 -22.64 17.03 -10.22
CA THR A 464 -23.41 16.78 -8.99
C THR A 464 -23.16 15.35 -8.52
N VAL A 465 -22.89 15.16 -7.23
CA VAL A 465 -22.69 13.84 -6.62
C VAL A 465 -23.79 13.59 -5.59
N SER A 466 -24.64 12.59 -5.82
CA SER A 466 -25.55 12.06 -4.80
C SER A 466 -24.99 10.75 -4.27
N TYR A 467 -24.69 10.69 -2.97
CA TYR A 467 -24.11 9.53 -2.34
C TYR A 467 -25.05 8.96 -1.26
N LEU A 468 -25.30 7.66 -1.31
CA LEU A 468 -25.97 6.88 -0.29
C LEU A 468 -24.97 5.95 0.40
N LEU A 469 -24.63 6.29 1.64
CA LEU A 469 -23.85 5.44 2.53
C LEU A 469 -24.79 4.56 3.34
N ASP A 470 -24.41 3.31 3.54
CA ASP A 470 -25.16 2.38 4.40
C ASP A 470 -24.16 1.42 5.04
N LEU A 471 -23.77 1.76 6.26
CA LEU A 471 -22.81 1.03 7.07
C LEU A 471 -23.45 0.58 8.38
N PRO A 472 -22.85 -0.39 9.10
CA PRO A 472 -23.31 -0.75 10.44
C PRO A 472 -23.46 0.47 11.35
N LYS A 473 -24.41 0.39 12.29
CA LYS A 473 -24.49 1.36 13.39
C LYS A 473 -23.15 1.38 14.15
N PRO A 474 -22.71 2.56 14.62
CA PRO A 474 -23.47 3.81 14.74
C PRO A 474 -23.45 4.73 13.51
N VAL A 475 -22.66 4.43 12.46
CA VAL A 475 -22.65 5.25 11.23
C VAL A 475 -24.01 5.22 10.54
N GLY A 476 -24.54 4.00 10.36
CA GLY A 476 -25.86 3.79 9.80
C GLY A 476 -25.98 4.24 8.34
N ARG A 477 -27.24 4.44 7.93
CA ARG A 477 -27.58 4.92 6.59
C ARG A 477 -27.55 6.45 6.56
N GLN A 478 -26.74 7.01 5.66
CA GLN A 478 -26.58 8.45 5.47
C GLN A 478 -26.67 8.77 3.97
N SER A 479 -27.19 9.95 3.63
CA SER A 479 -27.22 10.41 2.25
C SER A 479 -26.85 11.87 2.17
N TYR A 480 -26.04 12.24 1.17
CA TYR A 480 -25.73 13.64 0.88
C TYR A 480 -25.73 13.88 -0.62
N ARG A 481 -26.15 15.08 -1.02
CA ARG A 481 -26.06 15.56 -2.41
C ARG A 481 -25.18 16.79 -2.42
N TYR A 482 -24.07 16.69 -3.14
CA TYR A 482 -23.11 17.76 -3.34
C TYR A 482 -23.20 18.31 -4.76
N HIS A 483 -23.31 19.63 -4.87
CA HIS A 483 -23.26 20.37 -6.13
C HIS A 483 -21.90 21.06 -6.23
N HIS A 484 -21.04 20.62 -7.14
CA HIS A 484 -19.69 21.17 -7.25
C HIS A 484 -19.70 22.47 -8.05
N THR A 485 -19.55 23.60 -7.38
CA THR A 485 -19.50 24.95 -8.00
C THR A 485 -18.11 25.59 -7.96
N GLY A 486 -17.12 24.90 -7.37
CA GLY A 486 -15.73 25.36 -7.28
C GLY A 486 -15.11 25.17 -5.89
N PRO A 487 -13.94 25.80 -5.63
CA PRO A 487 -13.15 25.62 -4.41
C PRO A 487 -13.92 25.94 -3.12
N GLU A 488 -14.72 27.01 -3.11
CA GLU A 488 -15.42 27.47 -1.92
C GLU A 488 -16.51 26.47 -1.46
N SER A 489 -17.35 26.00 -2.38
CA SER A 489 -18.33 24.95 -2.09
C SER A 489 -17.66 23.67 -1.61
N PHE A 490 -16.52 23.31 -2.21
CA PHE A 490 -15.77 22.12 -1.80
C PHE A 490 -15.21 22.28 -0.40
N LEU A 491 -14.57 23.41 -0.08
CA LEU A 491 -13.99 23.68 1.22
C LEU A 491 -15.04 23.67 2.34
N THR A 492 -16.16 24.33 2.11
CA THR A 492 -17.22 24.49 3.11
C THR A 492 -18.01 23.20 3.36
N GLU A 493 -18.30 22.43 2.31
CA GLU A 493 -19.19 21.27 2.41
C GLU A 493 -18.49 19.92 2.47
N ILE A 494 -17.33 19.75 1.84
CA ILE A 494 -16.73 18.43 1.59
C ILE A 494 -15.32 18.30 2.17
N ALA A 495 -14.43 19.26 1.92
CA ALA A 495 -13.01 19.15 2.23
C ALA A 495 -12.72 18.91 3.71
N GLN A 496 -13.60 19.37 4.60
CA GLN A 496 -13.50 19.21 6.05
C GLN A 496 -13.79 17.78 6.54
N ALA A 497 -14.42 16.92 5.73
CA ALA A 497 -14.85 15.60 6.14
C ALA A 497 -13.68 14.62 6.24
N ARG A 498 -13.40 14.13 7.46
CA ARG A 498 -12.24 13.27 7.71
C ARG A 498 -12.52 11.81 7.38
N THR A 499 -11.44 11.11 7.04
CA THR A 499 -11.42 9.66 6.88
C THR A 499 -11.76 8.95 8.18
N PHE A 500 -12.21 7.71 8.08
CA PHE A 500 -12.72 6.98 9.22
C PHE A 500 -12.45 5.48 9.13
N SER A 501 -12.41 4.82 10.27
CA SER A 501 -12.26 3.37 10.37
C SER A 501 -12.95 2.85 11.62
N PHE A 502 -13.27 1.55 11.63
CA PHE A 502 -13.89 0.89 12.77
C PHE A 502 -12.85 0.20 13.66
N ILE A 503 -13.06 0.21 14.98
CA ILE A 503 -12.16 -0.45 15.95
C ILE A 503 -11.92 -1.92 15.58
N TRP A 504 -12.96 -2.64 15.16
CA TRP A 504 -12.85 -4.06 14.83
C TRP A 504 -12.11 -4.33 13.51
N GLU A 505 -11.91 -3.32 12.67
CA GLU A 505 -11.12 -3.44 11.44
C GLU A 505 -9.63 -3.16 11.67
N MET A 506 -9.28 -2.45 12.75
CA MET A 506 -7.90 -2.04 13.02
C MET A 506 -6.93 -3.21 13.11
N GLU A 507 -7.31 -4.30 13.79
CA GLU A 507 -6.47 -5.51 13.88
C GLU A 507 -6.20 -6.10 12.49
N ASN A 508 -7.19 -6.08 11.60
CA ASN A 508 -7.02 -6.59 10.24
C ASN A 508 -6.15 -5.66 9.39
N LEU A 509 -6.36 -4.33 9.49
CA LEU A 509 -5.52 -3.34 8.83
C LEU A 509 -4.06 -3.46 9.27
N GLU A 510 -3.81 -3.57 10.57
CA GLU A 510 -2.46 -3.75 11.12
C GLU A 510 -1.82 -5.05 10.63
N ARG A 511 -2.58 -6.15 10.58
CA ARG A 511 -2.12 -7.42 10.00
C ARG A 511 -1.75 -7.30 8.50
N MET A 512 -2.35 -6.34 7.79
CA MET A 512 -2.04 -6.02 6.40
C MET A 512 -0.90 -4.99 6.24
N GLY A 513 -0.31 -4.50 7.34
CA GLY A 513 0.68 -3.42 7.32
C GLY A 513 0.07 -2.07 6.94
N LEU A 514 -1.20 -1.85 7.29
CA LEU A 514 -1.96 -0.63 7.04
C LEU A 514 -2.38 -0.01 8.38
N GLY A 515 -2.61 1.31 8.36
CA GLY A 515 -3.09 2.08 9.49
C GLY A 515 -2.02 2.46 10.53
N GLU A 516 -0.73 2.20 10.27
CA GLU A 516 0.37 2.52 11.22
C GLU A 516 0.52 4.03 11.50
N GLY A 517 0.02 4.87 10.57
CA GLY A 517 -0.01 6.32 10.66
C GLY A 517 -1.23 6.90 11.37
N GLY A 518 -2.22 6.08 11.75
CA GLY A 518 -3.41 6.53 12.46
C GLY A 518 -3.07 7.16 13.81
N ARG A 519 -3.57 8.37 14.06
CA ARG A 519 -3.41 9.14 15.31
C ARG A 519 -4.78 9.73 15.69
N TRP A 520 -4.95 10.08 16.96
CA TRP A 520 -6.23 10.60 17.49
C TRP A 520 -6.81 11.78 16.68
N GLY A 521 -5.96 12.59 16.04
CA GLY A 521 -6.38 13.78 15.30
C GLY A 521 -6.43 13.66 13.78
N ASN A 522 -6.16 12.49 13.18
CA ASN A 522 -6.07 12.36 11.72
C ASN A 522 -7.06 11.38 11.05
N PHE A 523 -8.03 10.86 11.82
CA PHE A 523 -9.14 10.07 11.32
C PHE A 523 -10.24 9.98 12.40
N ILE A 524 -11.42 9.51 12.03
CA ILE A 524 -12.53 9.21 12.94
C ILE A 524 -12.52 7.72 13.24
N LEU A 525 -12.45 7.36 14.53
CA LEU A 525 -12.52 6.00 15.00
C LEU A 525 -13.91 5.71 15.53
N VAL A 526 -14.50 4.62 15.05
CA VAL A 526 -15.88 4.24 15.37
C VAL A 526 -15.91 2.87 16.04
N ASP A 527 -16.59 2.76 17.18
CA ASP A 527 -16.87 1.47 17.83
C ASP A 527 -18.30 1.00 17.56
N LYS A 528 -18.79 0.00 18.29
CA LYS A 528 -20.13 -0.57 18.06
C LYS A 528 -21.27 0.36 18.48
N GLU A 529 -20.99 1.41 19.23
CA GLU A 529 -21.97 2.26 19.89
C GLU A 529 -21.84 3.73 19.48
N ARG A 530 -20.61 4.23 19.25
CA ARG A 530 -20.35 5.65 19.01
C ARG A 530 -19.02 5.93 18.30
N VAL A 531 -18.82 7.20 17.96
CA VAL A 531 -17.50 7.77 17.65
C VAL A 531 -16.70 7.88 18.95
N VAL A 532 -15.43 7.47 18.94
CA VAL A 532 -14.65 7.30 20.18
C VAL A 532 -13.59 8.37 20.42
N ASN A 533 -13.06 9.00 19.38
CA ASN A 533 -11.87 9.83 19.47
C ASN A 533 -12.10 11.31 19.20
N THR A 534 -13.24 11.71 18.65
CA THR A 534 -13.50 13.08 18.22
C THR A 534 -14.99 13.36 18.10
N GLU A 535 -15.35 14.65 18.05
CA GLU A 535 -16.68 15.09 17.61
C GLU A 535 -16.70 15.18 16.09
N LEU A 536 -17.86 14.91 15.48
CA LEU A 536 -18.02 15.06 14.04
C LEU A 536 -18.08 16.55 13.69
N ARG A 537 -17.39 16.93 12.61
CA ARG A 537 -17.46 18.28 12.01
C ARG A 537 -18.81 18.51 11.33
N PHE A 538 -19.43 17.43 10.87
CA PHE A 538 -20.78 17.41 10.31
C PHE A 538 -21.56 16.21 10.85
N PRO A 539 -22.89 16.32 11.06
CA PRO A 539 -23.71 15.16 11.42
C PRO A 539 -23.59 13.99 10.42
N ASP A 540 -23.32 14.31 9.16
CA ASP A 540 -23.18 13.44 7.99
C ASP A 540 -21.73 13.37 7.46
N GLU A 541 -20.72 13.55 8.34
CA GLU A 541 -19.30 13.60 7.98
C GLU A 541 -18.83 12.35 7.20
N PHE A 542 -19.33 11.16 7.54
CA PHE A 542 -18.92 9.91 6.88
C PHE A 542 -19.31 9.86 5.40
N VAL A 543 -20.55 10.24 5.04
CA VAL A 543 -20.98 10.25 3.63
C VAL A 543 -20.33 11.39 2.85
N ARG A 544 -20.08 12.55 3.48
CA ARG A 544 -19.30 13.64 2.87
C ARG A 544 -17.87 13.21 2.55
N HIS A 545 -17.25 12.43 3.43
CA HIS A 545 -15.92 11.87 3.16
C HIS A 545 -15.93 10.90 1.97
N LYS A 546 -16.96 10.06 1.82
CA LYS A 546 -17.08 9.21 0.61
C LYS A 546 -17.27 10.02 -0.68
N ILE A 547 -17.89 11.21 -0.60
CA ILE A 547 -17.95 12.14 -1.74
C ILE A 547 -16.57 12.73 -2.02
N LEU A 548 -15.80 13.10 -0.98
CA LEU A 548 -14.41 13.55 -1.11
C LEU A 548 -13.56 12.49 -1.84
N ASP A 549 -13.61 11.23 -1.41
CA ASP A 549 -12.92 10.11 -2.07
C ASP A 549 -13.28 10.02 -3.56
N LEU A 550 -14.59 10.02 -3.85
CA LEU A 550 -15.11 9.91 -5.22
C LEU A 550 -14.67 11.10 -6.08
N MET A 551 -14.67 12.32 -5.54
CA MET A 551 -14.19 13.51 -6.24
C MET A 551 -12.71 13.40 -6.61
N GLY A 552 -11.88 12.82 -5.73
CA GLY A 552 -10.47 12.55 -6.00
C GLY A 552 -10.25 11.47 -7.05
N ASP A 553 -10.96 10.35 -6.92
CA ASP A 553 -10.87 9.24 -7.87
C ASP A 553 -11.33 9.64 -9.28
N LEU A 554 -12.44 10.39 -9.39
CA LEU A 554 -12.93 10.90 -10.68
C LEU A 554 -11.88 11.76 -11.40
N TYR A 555 -11.01 12.43 -10.65
CA TYR A 555 -9.99 13.30 -11.24
C TYR A 555 -8.81 12.55 -11.87
N LEU A 556 -8.77 11.22 -11.76
CA LEU A 556 -7.92 10.37 -12.60
C LEU A 556 -8.27 10.47 -14.10
N LEU A 557 -9.44 11.02 -14.46
CA LEU A 557 -9.76 11.45 -15.84
C LEU A 557 -8.84 12.57 -16.35
N GLY A 558 -8.14 13.27 -15.45
CA GLY A 558 -7.21 14.36 -15.76
C GLY A 558 -7.87 15.64 -16.28
N ARG A 559 -9.20 15.71 -16.27
CA ARG A 559 -10.01 16.88 -16.63
C ARG A 559 -11.29 16.90 -15.78
N PRO A 560 -11.87 18.08 -15.50
CA PRO A 560 -13.17 18.17 -14.82
C PRO A 560 -14.24 17.41 -15.59
N LEU A 561 -15.19 16.80 -14.89
CA LEU A 561 -16.30 16.05 -15.48
C LEU A 561 -17.60 16.84 -15.33
N ARG A 562 -18.41 16.93 -16.38
CA ARG A 562 -19.80 17.42 -16.36
C ARG A 562 -20.73 16.21 -16.37
N ALA A 563 -21.23 15.86 -15.20
CA ALA A 563 -22.06 14.68 -15.00
C ALA A 563 -22.88 14.73 -13.70
N ARG A 564 -24.03 14.08 -13.70
CA ARG A 564 -24.72 13.70 -12.47
C ARG A 564 -24.26 12.31 -12.06
N VAL A 565 -23.61 12.20 -10.91
CA VAL A 565 -23.10 10.94 -10.36
C VAL A 565 -23.98 10.51 -9.20
N THR A 566 -24.45 9.27 -9.24
CA THR A 566 -25.20 8.62 -8.14
C THR A 566 -24.39 7.42 -7.65
N ALA A 567 -24.05 7.41 -6.37
CA ALA A 567 -23.23 6.38 -5.72
C ALA A 567 -23.99 5.77 -4.54
N GLU A 568 -23.99 4.44 -4.44
CA GLU A 568 -24.56 3.69 -3.32
C GLU A 568 -23.53 2.69 -2.80
N ARG A 569 -23.11 2.81 -1.54
CA ARG A 569 -22.15 1.90 -0.88
C ARG A 569 -20.84 1.67 -1.66
N THR A 570 -20.37 2.66 -2.42
CA THR A 570 -19.20 2.51 -3.29
C THR A 570 -17.88 2.75 -2.54
N GLY A 571 -16.77 2.36 -3.15
CA GLY A 571 -15.42 2.70 -2.71
C GLY A 571 -14.49 2.84 -3.90
N HIS A 572 -13.20 3.03 -3.66
CA HIS A 572 -12.19 3.27 -4.71
C HIS A 572 -12.24 2.25 -5.86
N ARG A 573 -12.52 0.97 -5.57
CA ARG A 573 -12.70 -0.06 -6.61
C ARG A 573 -13.80 0.30 -7.62
N HIS A 574 -14.96 0.73 -7.15
CA HIS A 574 -16.09 1.13 -8.00
C HIS A 574 -15.79 2.43 -8.73
N ASN A 575 -15.21 3.39 -8.01
CA ASN A 575 -14.87 4.70 -8.55
C ASN A 575 -13.87 4.57 -9.71
N VAL A 576 -12.77 3.84 -9.51
CA VAL A 576 -11.77 3.58 -10.55
C VAL A 576 -12.35 2.76 -11.71
N ALA A 577 -13.24 1.81 -11.44
CA ALA A 577 -13.93 1.07 -12.51
C ALA A 577 -14.76 2.00 -13.40
N LEU A 578 -15.52 2.94 -12.81
CA LEU A 578 -16.25 3.95 -13.58
C LEU A 578 -15.28 4.82 -14.37
N VAL A 579 -14.20 5.29 -13.74
CA VAL A 579 -13.21 6.14 -14.43
C VAL A 579 -12.62 5.41 -15.64
N ARG A 580 -12.29 4.12 -15.53
CA ARG A 580 -11.80 3.33 -16.67
C ARG A 580 -12.81 3.26 -17.81
N LEU A 581 -14.09 3.00 -17.50
CA LEU A 581 -15.16 3.02 -18.51
C LEU A 581 -15.29 4.39 -19.19
N LEU A 582 -15.18 5.47 -18.42
CA LEU A 582 -15.25 6.83 -18.93
C LEU A 582 -14.00 7.20 -19.76
N THR A 583 -12.80 6.76 -19.35
CA THR A 583 -11.59 6.93 -20.16
C THR A 583 -11.79 6.26 -21.51
N GLU A 584 -12.15 4.98 -21.56
CA GLU A 584 -12.33 4.23 -22.81
C GLU A 584 -13.36 4.87 -23.75
N ALA A 585 -14.38 5.53 -23.19
CA ALA A 585 -15.42 6.17 -23.96
C ALA A 585 -15.07 7.58 -24.45
N LEU A 586 -14.21 8.32 -23.74
CA LEU A 586 -14.04 9.78 -23.93
C LEU A 586 -12.62 10.22 -24.29
N LEU A 587 -11.59 9.39 -24.06
CA LEU A 587 -10.16 9.72 -24.15
C LEU A 587 -9.43 8.73 -25.06
#